data_AF-A0A2N5KHH3-F1
#
_entry.id   AF-A0A2N5KHH3-F1
#
_cell.length_a   1.000
_cell.length_b   1.000
_cell.length_c   1.000
_cell.angle_alpha   90.00
_cell.angle_beta   90.00
_cell.angle_gamma   90.00
#
_symmetry.space_group_name_H-M   'P 1'
#
loop_
_entity.id
_entity.type
_entity.pdbx_description
1 polymer ?
#
loop_
_entity_poly.entity_id
_entity_poly.type
_entity_poly.pdbx_seq_one_letter_code
_entity_poly.pdbx_strand_id
1 'polypeptide(L)'
;MRSTSIKRKAAATQQGRATMATTQQVLDTRCAWCNFADGLLIVSEHVHIANAQVAMEHAVGRCPACERTTALARWGRDLRFSYKALEYKRLFRRSTWVAVYDVICAWCGAHAIEPAEINVTVANPVSERFRYDLYACPTCGKATAISYLGEIRTHCAVRDDVYRALWYLDPE
;
A
#
# COMPACT_ATOMS: atom_id res chain seq x y z
N MET A 1 -47.38 -10.87 71.54
CA MET A 1 -47.35 -10.05 70.30
C MET A 1 -45.95 -10.15 69.70
N ARG A 2 -45.76 -10.96 68.65
CA ARG A 2 -44.45 -11.23 68.04
C ARG A 2 -44.32 -10.42 66.74
N SER A 3 -43.29 -9.59 66.67
CA SER A 3 -42.91 -8.78 65.51
C SER A 3 -42.13 -9.65 64.51
N THR A 4 -42.58 -9.72 63.27
CA THR A 4 -41.90 -10.40 62.15
C THR A 4 -41.24 -9.36 61.24
N SER A 5 -39.91 -9.38 61.22
CA SER A 5 -39.05 -8.57 60.36
C SER A 5 -38.98 -9.16 58.95
N ILE A 6 -39.35 -8.37 57.93
CA ILE A 6 -39.26 -8.73 56.51
C ILE A 6 -37.86 -8.36 56.01
N LYS A 7 -37.00 -9.38 55.78
CA LYS A 7 -35.72 -9.22 55.09
C LYS A 7 -35.93 -9.16 53.57
N ARG A 8 -35.66 -8.01 52.95
CA ARG A 8 -35.53 -7.88 51.49
C ARG A 8 -34.14 -8.40 51.05
N LYS A 9 -34.10 -9.46 50.24
CA LYS A 9 -32.89 -9.87 49.51
C LYS A 9 -32.77 -9.02 48.24
N ALA A 10 -31.69 -8.26 48.13
CA ALA A 10 -31.29 -7.62 46.87
C ALA A 10 -30.66 -8.70 45.97
N ALA A 11 -31.26 -8.93 44.80
CA ALA A 11 -30.67 -9.73 43.74
C ALA A 11 -29.69 -8.83 42.95
N ALA A 12 -28.40 -9.10 43.08
CA ALA A 12 -27.37 -8.47 42.28
C ALA A 12 -27.33 -9.13 40.89
N THR A 13 -27.84 -8.42 39.89
CA THR A 13 -27.72 -8.80 38.48
C THR A 13 -26.25 -8.67 38.06
N GLN A 14 -25.52 -9.78 38.00
CA GLN A 14 -24.23 -9.85 37.33
C GLN A 14 -24.45 -9.83 35.81
N GLN A 15 -24.38 -8.64 35.22
CA GLN A 15 -24.22 -8.50 33.78
C GLN A 15 -22.78 -8.88 33.42
N GLY A 16 -22.60 -10.13 32.99
CA GLY A 16 -21.37 -10.59 32.35
C GLY A 16 -21.13 -9.77 31.08
N ARG A 17 -20.11 -8.93 31.13
CA ARG A 17 -19.60 -8.18 29.98
C ARG A 17 -18.98 -9.20 29.03
N ALA A 18 -19.72 -9.62 28.01
CA ALA A 18 -19.16 -10.42 26.93
C ALA A 18 -18.11 -9.58 26.20
N THR A 19 -16.84 -9.84 26.48
CA THR A 19 -15.72 -9.37 25.68
C THR A 19 -15.84 -10.07 24.34
N MET A 20 -16.48 -9.41 23.36
CA MET A 20 -16.45 -9.89 21.98
C MET A 20 -14.99 -9.91 21.55
N ALA A 21 -14.43 -11.12 21.43
CA ALA A 21 -13.16 -11.32 20.77
C ALA A 21 -13.34 -10.90 19.31
N THR A 22 -12.95 -9.67 19.00
CA THR A 22 -12.83 -9.22 17.62
C THR A 22 -11.76 -10.11 16.98
N THR A 23 -12.17 -11.17 16.28
CA THR A 23 -11.26 -11.98 15.47
C THR A 23 -10.73 -11.07 14.38
N GLN A 24 -9.57 -10.46 14.62
CA GLN A 24 -8.95 -9.57 13.67
C GLN A 24 -8.59 -10.41 12.45
N GLN A 25 -9.23 -10.12 11.31
CA GLN A 25 -8.99 -10.88 10.09
C GLN A 25 -7.54 -10.68 9.64
N VAL A 26 -6.92 -11.78 9.24
CA VAL A 26 -5.53 -11.83 8.83
C VAL A 26 -5.45 -12.20 7.35
N LEU A 27 -4.65 -11.45 6.60
CA LEU A 27 -4.27 -11.74 5.24
C LEU A 27 -3.11 -12.74 5.26
N ASP A 28 -3.35 -13.95 4.77
CA ASP A 28 -2.35 -15.02 4.64
C ASP A 28 -1.37 -14.74 3.48
N THR A 29 -0.45 -13.82 3.73
CA THR A 29 0.68 -13.49 2.86
C THR A 29 1.85 -12.99 3.70
N ARG A 30 3.07 -13.16 3.19
CA ARG A 30 4.25 -12.52 3.77
C ARG A 30 4.23 -11.02 3.49
N CYS A 31 4.80 -10.24 4.40
CA CYS A 31 5.00 -8.81 4.19
C CYS A 31 6.02 -8.58 3.07
N ALA A 32 5.64 -7.82 2.03
CA ALA A 32 6.54 -7.51 0.91
C ALA A 32 7.70 -6.57 1.27
N TRP A 33 7.71 -6.00 2.49
CA TRP A 33 8.75 -5.08 2.96
C TRP A 33 9.82 -5.74 3.83
N CYS A 34 9.40 -6.52 4.83
CA CYS A 34 10.31 -7.14 5.80
C CYS A 34 10.24 -8.67 5.82
N ASN A 35 9.47 -9.29 4.92
CA ASN A 35 9.30 -10.74 4.81
C ASN A 35 8.67 -11.42 6.04
N PHE A 36 8.07 -10.66 6.95
CA PHE A 36 7.30 -11.19 8.09
C PHE A 36 6.20 -12.16 7.61
N ALA A 37 6.07 -13.32 8.27
CA ALA A 37 5.31 -14.45 7.74
C ALA A 37 4.05 -14.84 8.55
N ASP A 38 3.83 -14.29 9.74
CA ASP A 38 2.70 -14.70 10.60
C ASP A 38 1.36 -14.05 10.21
N GLY A 39 1.25 -13.63 8.94
CA GLY A 39 0.10 -12.97 8.36
C GLY A 39 0.00 -11.47 8.68
N LEU A 40 -0.77 -10.75 7.86
CA LEU A 40 -0.91 -9.31 7.94
C LEU A 40 -2.31 -8.93 8.42
N LEU A 41 -2.42 -7.88 9.24
CA LEU A 41 -3.71 -7.40 9.74
C LEU A 41 -4.47 -6.73 8.59
N ILE A 42 -5.67 -7.21 8.26
CA ILE A 42 -6.44 -6.64 7.14
C ILE A 42 -6.81 -5.18 7.43
N VAL A 43 -6.48 -4.31 6.48
CA VAL A 43 -6.87 -2.90 6.47
C VAL A 43 -8.09 -2.69 5.57
N SER A 44 -8.12 -3.36 4.41
CA SER A 44 -9.23 -3.28 3.46
C SER A 44 -9.22 -4.49 2.52
N GLU A 45 -10.39 -4.99 2.12
CA GLU A 45 -10.51 -6.20 1.29
C GLU A 45 -10.76 -5.90 -0.20
N HIS A 46 -11.26 -4.70 -0.53
CA HIS A 46 -11.67 -4.31 -1.88
C HIS A 46 -11.02 -2.98 -2.28
N VAL A 47 -9.73 -3.03 -2.60
CA VAL A 47 -8.94 -1.87 -2.99
C VAL A 47 -8.52 -1.96 -4.46
N HIS A 48 -8.68 -0.87 -5.19
CA HIS A 48 -8.02 -0.68 -6.47
C HIS A 48 -6.68 0.02 -6.25
N ILE A 49 -5.61 -0.64 -6.68
CA ILE A 49 -4.27 -0.07 -6.72
C ILE A 49 -4.13 0.71 -8.03
N ALA A 50 -3.79 2.00 -7.94
CA ALA A 50 -3.86 2.93 -9.06
C ALA A 50 -2.88 2.62 -10.21
N ASN A 51 -1.73 2.01 -9.88
CA ASN A 51 -0.63 1.70 -10.80
C ASN A 51 -0.31 0.19 -10.80
N ALA A 52 -1.27 -0.67 -10.47
CA ALA A 52 -1.05 -2.12 -10.52
C ALA A 52 -0.88 -2.61 -11.96
N GLN A 53 0.04 -3.55 -12.16
CA GLN A 53 0.22 -4.25 -13.44
C GLN A 53 -1.00 -5.09 -13.84
N VAL A 54 -1.84 -5.45 -12.86
CA VAL A 54 -3.06 -6.23 -13.06
C VAL A 54 -4.28 -5.44 -12.61
N ALA A 55 -5.30 -5.39 -13.46
CA ALA A 55 -6.59 -4.77 -13.15
C ALA A 55 -7.47 -5.72 -12.33
N MET A 56 -7.10 -5.93 -11.06
CA MET A 56 -7.82 -6.80 -10.12
C MET A 56 -8.12 -6.07 -8.79
N GLU A 57 -9.10 -6.56 -8.04
CA GLU A 57 -9.28 -6.13 -6.66
C GLU A 57 -8.16 -6.70 -5.77
N HIS A 58 -7.69 -5.87 -4.85
CA HIS A 58 -6.64 -6.22 -3.91
C HIS A 58 -7.18 -6.16 -2.49
N ALA A 59 -6.76 -7.11 -1.66
CA ALA A 59 -6.80 -6.96 -0.21
C ALA A 59 -5.49 -6.31 0.25
N VAL A 60 -5.58 -5.39 1.21
CA VAL A 60 -4.42 -4.72 1.80
C VAL A 60 -4.29 -5.13 3.25
N GLY A 61 -3.11 -5.66 3.59
CA GLY A 61 -2.73 -6.00 4.96
C GLY A 61 -1.64 -5.08 5.48
N ARG A 62 -1.70 -4.75 6.77
CA ARG A 62 -0.65 -4.05 7.51
C ARG A 62 0.20 -5.05 8.27
N CYS A 63 1.51 -4.97 8.10
CA CYS A 63 2.45 -5.80 8.82
C CYS A 63 2.55 -5.33 10.29
N PRO A 64 2.35 -6.21 11.28
CA PRO A 64 2.52 -5.83 12.68
C PRO A 64 3.98 -5.57 13.07
N ALA A 65 4.95 -6.10 12.32
CA ALA A 65 6.37 -5.96 12.65
C ALA A 65 7.01 -4.66 12.12
N CYS A 66 6.64 -4.21 10.92
CA CYS A 66 7.21 -3.00 10.30
C CYS A 66 6.19 -1.89 10.03
N GLU A 67 4.92 -2.12 10.36
CA GLU A 67 3.78 -1.21 10.14
C GLU A 67 3.49 -0.82 8.68
N ARG A 68 4.28 -1.31 7.72
CA ARG A 68 4.07 -1.09 6.29
C ARG A 68 2.97 -1.99 5.73
N THR A 69 2.38 -1.52 4.65
CA THR A 69 1.25 -2.19 3.99
C THR A 69 1.68 -3.02 2.79
N THR A 70 1.06 -4.17 2.60
CA THR A 70 1.24 -5.07 1.46
C THR A 70 -0.13 -5.31 0.82
N ALA A 71 -0.20 -5.17 -0.49
CA ALA A 71 -1.40 -5.47 -1.27
C ALA A 71 -1.28 -6.88 -1.87
N LEU A 72 -2.37 -7.64 -1.83
CA LEU A 72 -2.47 -8.97 -2.40
C LEU A 72 -3.65 -9.03 -3.36
N ALA A 73 -3.41 -9.39 -4.62
CA ALA A 73 -4.43 -9.84 -5.55
C ALA A 73 -4.32 -11.36 -5.75
N ARG A 74 -5.46 -12.03 -5.92
CA ARG A 74 -5.53 -13.47 -6.16
C ARG A 74 -6.31 -13.74 -7.43
N TRP A 75 -5.77 -14.57 -8.32
CA TRP A 75 -6.49 -15.10 -9.47
C TRP A 75 -6.63 -16.62 -9.32
N GLY A 76 -7.86 -17.07 -9.04
CA GLY A 76 -8.09 -18.48 -8.75
C GLY A 76 -7.39 -18.93 -7.47
N ARG A 77 -6.98 -20.20 -7.42
CA ARG A 77 -6.33 -20.78 -6.24
C ARG A 77 -4.82 -20.51 -6.21
N ASP A 78 -4.19 -20.47 -7.38
CA ASP A 78 -2.74 -20.64 -7.50
C ASP A 78 -1.99 -19.35 -7.81
N LEU A 79 -2.60 -18.41 -8.55
CA LEU A 79 -1.94 -17.16 -8.91
C LEU A 79 -2.17 -16.12 -7.80
N ARG A 80 -1.07 -15.64 -7.22
CA ARG A 80 -1.07 -14.58 -6.21
C ARG A 80 -0.07 -13.51 -6.62
N PHE A 81 -0.51 -12.25 -6.57
CA PHE A 81 0.33 -11.09 -6.82
C PHE A 81 0.43 -10.28 -5.53
N SER A 82 1.66 -10.11 -5.03
CA SER A 82 1.92 -9.39 -3.78
C SER A 82 2.80 -8.18 -4.08
N TYR A 83 2.41 -7.02 -3.56
CA TYR A 83 3.10 -5.75 -3.78
C TYR A 83 3.37 -5.05 -2.46
N LYS A 84 4.52 -4.38 -2.37
CA LYS A 84 4.68 -3.28 -1.40
C LYS A 84 3.61 -2.24 -1.75
N ALA A 85 2.90 -1.71 -0.77
CA ALA A 85 1.81 -0.76 -1.02
C ALA A 85 1.92 0.48 -0.13
N LEU A 86 1.59 1.65 -0.68
CA LEU A 86 1.50 2.92 0.05
C LEU A 86 0.09 3.49 -0.03
N GLU A 87 -0.36 4.09 1.07
CA GLU A 87 -1.65 4.77 1.17
C GLU A 87 -1.48 6.28 1.00
N TYR A 88 -2.11 6.86 -0.01
CA TYR A 88 -2.34 8.30 -0.11
C TYR A 88 -3.71 8.65 0.43
N LYS A 89 -3.74 9.11 1.68
CA LYS A 89 -4.96 9.57 2.35
C LYS A 89 -5.52 10.80 1.64
N ARG A 90 -6.83 10.85 1.48
CA ARG A 90 -7.56 11.98 0.90
C ARG A 90 -8.61 12.46 1.90
N LEU A 91 -8.74 13.77 2.06
CA LEU A 91 -9.62 14.38 3.06
C LEU A 91 -11.11 14.07 2.85
N PHE A 92 -11.57 14.07 1.59
CA PHE A 92 -13.00 13.98 1.24
C PHE A 92 -13.33 12.81 0.30
N ARG A 93 -12.38 11.89 0.09
CA ARG A 93 -12.53 10.75 -0.83
C ARG A 93 -11.84 9.53 -0.23
N ARG A 94 -12.19 8.35 -0.74
CA ARG A 94 -11.44 7.11 -0.45
C ARG A 94 -9.95 7.32 -0.71
N SER A 95 -9.11 6.78 0.18
CA SER A 95 -7.66 6.76 0.00
C SER A 95 -7.29 6.13 -1.34
N THR A 96 -6.22 6.65 -1.95
CA THR A 96 -5.65 6.05 -3.15
C THR A 96 -4.48 5.19 -2.74
N TRP A 97 -4.47 3.95 -3.22
CA TRP A 97 -3.41 3.00 -2.94
C TRP A 97 -2.54 2.83 -4.17
N VAL A 98 -1.23 2.71 -3.95
CA VAL A 98 -0.25 2.55 -5.02
C VAL A 98 0.67 1.38 -4.68
N ALA A 99 1.04 0.61 -5.71
CA ALA A 99 2.09 -0.38 -5.63
C ALA A 99 3.45 0.32 -5.67
N VAL A 100 4.38 -0.18 -4.88
CA VAL A 100 5.80 0.15 -4.93
C VAL A 100 6.51 -1.06 -5.50
N TYR A 101 7.25 -0.84 -6.58
CA TYR A 101 7.95 -1.90 -7.27
C TYR A 101 9.41 -1.93 -6.87
N ASP A 102 10.03 -3.09 -7.06
CA ASP A 102 11.49 -3.18 -7.07
C ASP A 102 11.97 -2.66 -8.42
N VAL A 103 12.83 -1.65 -8.39
CA VAL A 103 13.23 -0.86 -9.55
C VAL A 103 14.74 -0.82 -9.56
N ILE A 104 15.33 -0.81 -10.75
CA ILE A 104 16.76 -0.58 -10.90
C ILE A 104 16.94 0.85 -11.40
N CYS A 105 17.80 1.62 -10.73
CA CYS A 105 18.09 2.98 -11.15
C CYS A 105 18.63 2.99 -12.59
N ALA A 106 17.95 3.70 -13.49
CA ALA A 106 18.35 3.78 -14.89
C ALA A 106 19.71 4.47 -15.10
N TRP A 107 20.14 5.31 -14.14
CA TRP A 107 21.38 6.07 -14.23
C TRP A 107 22.63 5.30 -13.80
N CYS A 108 22.53 4.46 -12.77
CA CYS A 108 23.70 3.84 -12.14
C CYS A 108 23.53 2.35 -11.82
N GLY A 109 22.37 1.76 -12.11
CA GLY A 109 22.11 0.35 -11.85
C GLY A 109 21.86 -0.01 -10.38
N ALA A 110 21.75 0.98 -9.48
CA ALA A 110 21.49 0.72 -8.06
C ALA A 110 20.06 0.18 -7.83
N HIS A 111 19.93 -0.82 -6.96
CA HIS A 111 18.65 -1.41 -6.52
C HIS A 111 18.02 -0.66 -5.33
N ALA A 112 18.80 0.16 -4.63
CA ALA A 112 18.29 1.02 -3.58
C ALA A 112 17.65 2.24 -4.23
N ILE A 113 16.33 2.18 -4.45
CA ILE A 113 15.55 3.24 -5.07
C ILE A 113 14.19 3.33 -4.40
N GLU A 114 13.79 4.55 -4.05
CA GLU A 114 12.58 4.80 -3.25
C GLU A 114 11.57 5.60 -4.06
N PRO A 115 10.26 5.32 -3.92
CA PRO A 115 9.23 6.10 -4.58
C PRO A 115 9.28 7.55 -4.10
N ALA A 116 9.39 8.49 -5.03
CA ALA A 116 9.46 9.92 -4.74
C ALA A 116 8.16 10.64 -5.13
N GLU A 117 7.74 10.53 -6.38
CA GLU A 117 6.51 11.13 -6.91
C GLU A 117 5.76 10.09 -7.74
N ILE A 118 4.46 9.90 -7.52
CA ILE A 118 3.65 8.84 -8.17
C ILE A 118 2.62 9.49 -9.09
N ASN A 119 2.38 8.91 -10.27
CA ASN A 119 1.47 9.41 -11.29
C ASN A 119 1.80 10.83 -11.79
N VAL A 120 3.08 11.13 -12.02
CA VAL A 120 3.48 12.43 -12.56
C VAL A 120 3.28 12.47 -14.08
N THR A 121 3.05 13.68 -14.58
CA THR A 121 3.07 13.97 -16.00
C THR A 121 4.51 14.19 -16.44
N VAL A 122 4.93 13.46 -17.47
CA VAL A 122 6.25 13.61 -18.10
C VAL A 122 6.03 14.21 -19.49
N ALA A 123 6.79 15.24 -19.84
CA ALA A 123 6.55 16.07 -21.03
C ALA A 123 6.99 15.41 -22.35
N ASN A 124 7.86 14.39 -22.30
CA ASN A 124 8.43 13.76 -23.49
C ASN A 124 7.45 12.73 -24.11
N PRO A 125 7.15 12.74 -25.42
CA PRO A 125 5.98 12.09 -25.98
C PRO A 125 6.33 10.69 -26.48
N VAL A 126 6.13 9.68 -25.63
CA VAL A 126 5.77 8.36 -26.16
C VAL A 126 4.26 8.12 -26.00
N SER A 127 3.60 8.80 -25.05
CA SER A 127 2.25 9.37 -25.22
C SER A 127 1.89 10.23 -24.00
N GLU A 128 1.15 11.33 -24.19
CA GLU A 128 0.50 12.08 -23.09
C GLU A 128 -0.49 11.21 -22.26
N ARG A 129 -0.74 9.97 -22.68
CA ARG A 129 -1.62 9.03 -21.98
C ARG A 129 -0.89 8.20 -20.92
N PHE A 130 0.44 8.25 -20.86
CA PHE A 130 1.20 7.48 -19.87
C PHE A 130 1.54 8.33 -18.66
N ARG A 131 1.00 7.93 -17.50
CA ARG A 131 1.44 8.41 -16.20
C ARG A 131 2.65 7.60 -15.77
N TYR A 132 3.65 8.29 -15.25
CA TYR A 132 4.88 7.67 -14.77
C TYR A 132 4.95 7.78 -13.27
N ASP A 133 5.60 6.81 -12.65
CA ASP A 133 6.02 6.92 -11.26
C ASP A 133 7.53 7.21 -11.24
N LEU A 134 7.93 8.13 -10.37
CA LEU A 134 9.28 8.65 -10.26
C LEU A 134 9.86 8.16 -8.95
N TYR A 135 10.99 7.51 -9.05
CA TYR A 135 11.71 7.00 -7.91
C TYR A 135 13.06 7.70 -7.81
N ALA A 136 13.46 8.07 -6.60
CA ALA A 136 14.73 8.72 -6.34
C ALA A 136 15.77 7.66 -5.94
N CYS A 137 16.95 7.74 -6.55
CA CYS A 137 18.08 6.90 -6.19
C CYS A 137 18.94 7.62 -5.14
N PRO A 138 18.99 7.17 -3.87
CA PRO A 138 19.89 7.72 -2.86
C PRO A 138 21.37 7.60 -3.22
N THR A 139 21.76 6.64 -4.07
CA THR A 139 23.18 6.43 -4.43
C THR A 139 23.73 7.51 -5.36
N CYS A 140 22.99 7.89 -6.40
CA CYS A 140 23.44 8.89 -7.38
C CYS A 140 22.68 10.22 -7.30
N GLY A 141 21.65 10.31 -6.45
CA GLY A 141 20.80 11.49 -6.28
C GLY A 141 19.87 11.80 -7.46
N LYS A 142 19.80 10.91 -8.46
CA LYS A 142 18.99 11.10 -9.68
C LYS A 142 17.65 10.36 -9.61
N ALA A 143 16.70 10.81 -10.42
CA ALA A 143 15.38 10.19 -10.53
C ALA A 143 15.31 9.19 -11.68
N THR A 144 14.55 8.12 -11.48
CA THR A 144 14.19 7.12 -12.50
C THR A 144 12.69 7.12 -12.65
N ALA A 145 12.21 7.31 -13.87
CA ALA A 145 10.80 7.15 -14.20
C ALA A 145 10.52 5.68 -14.53
N ILE A 146 9.37 5.18 -14.12
CA ILE A 146 8.90 3.85 -14.47
C ILE A 146 7.59 3.90 -15.25
N SER A 147 7.55 3.08 -16.30
CA SER A 147 6.35 2.81 -17.08
C SER A 147 5.92 1.36 -16.90
N TYR A 148 4.60 1.15 -16.94
CA TYR A 148 3.96 -0.15 -16.70
C TYR A 148 3.17 -0.57 -17.94
N LEU A 149 3.86 -0.99 -19.00
CA LEU A 149 3.26 -1.50 -20.23
C LEU A 149 3.49 -3.00 -20.33
N GLY A 150 2.76 -3.78 -19.54
CA GLY A 150 2.93 -5.24 -19.43
C GLY A 150 4.20 -5.68 -18.69
N GLU A 151 5.21 -4.82 -18.63
CA GLU A 151 6.48 -4.99 -17.91
C GLU A 151 6.88 -3.66 -17.26
N ILE A 152 7.67 -3.72 -16.19
CA ILE A 152 8.25 -2.53 -15.55
C ILE A 152 9.47 -2.11 -16.35
N ARG A 153 9.40 -0.96 -17.01
CA ARG A 153 10.54 -0.37 -17.71
C ARG A 153 11.01 0.86 -16.97
N THR A 154 12.32 1.01 -16.85
CA THR A 154 12.97 2.14 -16.20
C THR A 154 13.54 3.09 -17.23
N HIS A 155 13.44 4.38 -16.93
CA HIS A 155 13.91 5.45 -17.79
C HIS A 155 14.64 6.48 -16.94
N CYS A 156 15.75 7.01 -17.47
CA CYS A 156 16.40 8.18 -16.88
C CYS A 156 15.41 9.35 -16.89
N ALA A 157 15.26 10.03 -15.75
CA ALA A 157 14.33 11.15 -15.63
C ALA A 157 15.02 12.38 -15.05
N VAL A 158 14.74 13.53 -15.66
CA VAL A 158 15.27 14.84 -15.27
C VAL A 158 14.11 15.77 -14.98
N ARG A 159 14.20 16.51 -13.88
CA ARG A 159 13.22 17.52 -13.50
C ARG A 159 13.52 18.81 -14.25
N ASP A 160 12.48 19.47 -14.78
CA ASP A 160 12.62 20.81 -15.35
C ASP A 160 13.14 21.78 -14.28
N ASP A 161 14.10 22.62 -14.65
CA ASP A 161 14.77 23.58 -13.78
C ASP A 161 13.89 24.79 -13.45
N VAL A 162 12.98 25.14 -14.37
CA VAL A 162 12.03 26.25 -14.23
C VAL A 162 10.71 25.75 -13.64
N TYR A 163 10.13 24.72 -14.25
CA TYR A 163 8.82 24.14 -13.92
C TYR A 163 8.96 22.90 -13.07
N ARG A 164 9.12 23.04 -11.75
CA ARG A 164 9.30 21.90 -10.84
C ARG A 164 8.20 20.82 -10.91
N ALA A 165 7.01 21.09 -11.44
CA ALA A 165 5.99 20.07 -11.61
C ALA A 165 6.22 19.17 -12.86
N LEU A 166 7.17 19.53 -13.72
CA LEU A 166 7.41 18.93 -15.02
C LEU A 166 8.68 18.06 -14.99
N TRP A 167 8.56 16.89 -15.62
CA TRP A 167 9.63 15.92 -15.77
C TRP A 167 9.86 15.62 -17.25
N TYR A 168 11.08 15.28 -17.62
CA TYR A 168 11.45 14.77 -18.94
C TYR A 168 12.12 13.40 -18.81
N LEU A 169 11.86 12.52 -19.77
CA LEU A 169 12.68 11.33 -19.94
C LEU A 169 13.92 11.72 -20.71
N ASP A 170 15.08 11.34 -20.19
CA ASP A 170 16.33 11.41 -20.95
C ASP A 170 16.17 10.50 -22.18
N PRO A 171 16.38 11.01 -23.41
CA PRO A 171 16.25 10.22 -24.63
C PRO A 171 17.36 9.18 -24.82
N GLU A 172 18.42 9.22 -24.02
CA GLU A 172 19.55 8.27 -24.07
C GLU A 172 19.30 6.96 -23.29
#